data_AF-A0A957N5A9-F1
#
_entry.id   AF-A0A957N5A9-F1
#
_cell.length_a   1.000
_cell.length_b   1.000
_cell.length_c   1.000
_cell.angle_alpha   90.00
_cell.angle_beta   90.00
_cell.angle_gamma   90.00
#
_symmetry.space_group_name_H-M   'P 1'
#
loop_
_entity.id
_entity.type
_entity.pdbx_description
1 polymer ?
#
loop_
_entity_poly.entity_id
_entity_poly.type
_entity_poly.pdbx_seq_one_letter_code
_entity_poly.pdbx_strand_id
1 'polypeptide(L)' 'YDAPEIVWRMPKAHHVGMVVASPDYARVQQLVAEYPPRFAQDFVATAPPMDGPPGRDIA' A
#
# COMPACT_ATOMS: atom_id res chain seq x y z
N TYR A 1 -5.48 4.18 9.72
CA TYR A 1 -5.87 2.76 9.64
C TYR A 1 -5.66 2.17 11.01
N ASP A 2 -6.74 2.09 11.79
CA ASP A 2 -6.66 1.98 13.25
C ASP A 2 -7.60 0.89 13.78
N ALA A 3 -8.04 0.01 12.90
CA ALA A 3 -8.82 -1.16 13.28
C ALA A 3 -8.01 -2.00 14.30
N PRO A 4 -8.62 -2.41 15.42
CA PRO A 4 -7.93 -3.18 16.47
C PRO A 4 -7.42 -4.53 15.96
N GLU A 5 -7.96 -5.02 14.85
CA GLU A 5 -7.52 -6.24 14.18
C GLU A 5 -6.14 -6.12 13.51
N ILE A 6 -5.57 -4.91 13.39
CA ILE A 6 -4.23 -4.72 12.81
C ILE A 6 -3.17 -5.17 13.83
N VAL A 7 -2.63 -6.36 13.63
CA VAL A 7 -1.65 -6.99 14.53
C VAL A 7 -0.20 -6.75 14.11
N TRP A 8 0.03 -6.29 12.87
CA TRP A 8 1.37 -5.99 12.36
C TRP A 8 1.31 -4.96 11.23
N ARG A 9 2.37 -4.15 11.09
CA ARG A 9 2.53 -3.11 10.06
C ARG A 9 3.91 -3.23 9.39
N MET A 10 3.98 -2.97 8.09
CA MET A 10 5.19 -3.04 7.28
C MET A 10 6.26 -2.03 7.75
N PRO A 11 7.45 -2.47 8.20
CA PRO A 11 8.53 -1.57 8.62
C PRO A 11 9.51 -1.32 7.47
N LYS A 12 9.02 -0.86 6.31
CA LYS A 12 9.85 -0.47 5.17
C LYS A 12 9.45 0.91 4.68
N ALA A 13 10.45 1.73 4.37
CA ALA A 13 10.21 3.02 3.74
C ALA A 13 9.44 2.84 2.43
N HIS A 14 8.48 3.73 2.18
CA HIS A 14 7.67 3.77 0.96
C HIS A 14 6.83 2.51 0.67
N HIS A 15 6.60 1.65 1.66
CA HIS A 15 5.73 0.49 1.52
C HIS A 15 4.58 0.58 2.53
N VAL A 16 3.36 0.32 2.05
CA VAL A 16 2.21 0.07 2.91
C VAL A 16 1.89 -1.42 2.90
N GLY A 17 1.67 -1.97 4.09
CA GLY A 17 1.25 -3.35 4.28
C GLY A 17 0.90 -3.59 5.73
N MET A 18 -0.08 -4.46 5.97
CA MET A 18 -0.49 -4.85 7.31
C MET A 18 -1.01 -6.28 7.30
N VAL A 19 -0.98 -6.91 8.47
CA VAL A 19 -1.67 -8.18 8.73
C VAL A 19 -2.84 -7.88 9.66
N VAL A 20 -4.01 -8.41 9.31
CA VAL A 20 -5.21 -8.34 10.15
C VAL A 20 -5.51 -9.71 10.74
N ALA A 21 -5.97 -9.74 11.99
CA ALA A 21 -6.42 -10.96 12.67
C ALA A 21 -7.68 -10.67 13.49
N SER A 22 -8.66 -11.57 13.37
CA SER A 22 -9.90 -11.54 14.14
C SER A 22 -10.38 -12.99 14.34
N PRO A 23 -11.06 -13.30 15.47
CA PRO A 23 -11.78 -14.57 15.61
C PRO A 23 -12.97 -14.68 14.63
N ASP A 24 -13.46 -13.56 14.10
CA ASP A 24 -14.53 -13.52 13.11
C ASP A 24 -13.96 -13.51 11.69
N TYR A 25 -14.24 -14.58 10.94
CA TYR A 25 -13.84 -14.72 9.54
C TYR A 25 -14.45 -13.62 8.64
N ALA A 26 -15.73 -13.27 8.84
CA ALA A 26 -16.39 -12.25 8.04
C ALA A 26 -15.72 -10.89 8.23
N ARG A 27 -15.29 -10.59 9.46
CA ARG A 27 -14.53 -9.38 9.77
C ARG A 27 -13.19 -9.33 9.04
N VAL A 28 -12.44 -10.44 9.00
CA VAL A 28 -11.20 -10.53 8.22
C VAL A 28 -11.47 -10.27 6.74
N GLN A 29 -12.49 -10.90 6.17
CA GLN A 29 -12.85 -10.72 4.76
C GLN A 29 -13.23 -9.27 4.45
N GLN A 30 -14.00 -8.61 5.33
CA GLN A 30 -14.35 -7.21 5.19
C GLN A 30 -13.10 -6.32 5.11
N LEU A 31 -12.17 -6.46 6.06
CA LEU A 31 -10.95 -5.64 6.12
C LEU A 31 -10.04 -5.87 4.90
N VAL A 32 -9.90 -7.13 4.48
CA VAL A 32 -9.10 -7.51 3.30
C VAL A 32 -9.73 -6.96 2.01
N ALA A 33 -11.06 -6.83 1.94
CA ALA A 33 -11.72 -6.23 0.78
C ALA A 33 -11.65 -4.68 0.79
N GLU A 34 -11.78 -4.05 1.96
CA GLU A 34 -11.86 -2.60 2.10
C GLU A 34 -10.51 -1.89 1.91
N TYR A 35 -9.43 -2.47 2.42
CA TYR A 35 -8.15 -1.76 2.55
C TYR A 35 -7.33 -1.64 1.26
N PRO A 36 -7.22 -2.66 0.39
CA PRO A 36 -6.44 -2.56 -0.84
C PRO A 36 -6.80 -1.38 -1.76
N PRO A 37 -8.08 -1.12 -2.11
CA PRO A 37 -8.41 0.00 -2.98
C PRO A 37 -8.07 1.35 -2.35
N ARG A 38 -8.20 1.46 -1.02
CA ARG A 38 -7.81 2.67 -0.28
C ARG A 38 -6.30 2.84 -0.22
N PHE A 39 -5.52 1.76 -0.08
CA PHE A 39 -4.06 1.85 -0.17
C PHE A 39 -3.60 2.36 -1.52
N ALA A 40 -4.28 1.96 -2.59
CA ALA A 40 -3.99 2.44 -3.93
C ALA A 40 -4.19 3.97 -4.06
N GLN A 41 -5.14 4.53 -3.32
CA GLN A 41 -5.42 5.97 -3.33
C GLN A 41 -4.50 6.75 -2.37
N ASP A 42 -4.26 6.20 -1.18
CA ASP A 42 -3.60 6.93 -0.10
C ASP A 42 -2.06 6.87 -0.19
N PHE A 43 -1.49 5.81 -0.75
CA PHE A 43 -0.04 5.53 -0.65
C PHE A 43 0.68 5.32 -1.99
N VAL A 44 -0.04 5.17 -3.11
CA VAL A 44 0.62 4.97 -4.41
C VAL A 44 1.30 6.26 -4.83
N ALA A 45 2.61 6.19 -4.99
CA ALA A 45 3.38 7.26 -5.62
C ALA A 45 3.15 7.20 -7.14
N THR A 46 2.73 8.33 -7.71
CA THR A 46 2.64 8.52 -9.17
C THR A 46 3.65 9.56 -9.61
N ALA A 47 4.32 9.30 -10.73
CA ALA A 47 5.17 10.28 -11.40
C ALA A 47 4.60 10.60 -12.79
N PRO A 48 4.73 11.84 -13.27
CA PRO A 48 4.43 12.13 -14.67
C PRO A 48 5.35 11.33 -15.60
N PRO A 49 4.95 11.12 -16.86
CA PRO A 49 5.86 10.59 -17.88
C PRO A 49 7.16 11.39 -17.94
N MET A 50 8.28 10.72 -18.22
CA MET A 50 9.56 11.39 -18.41
C MET A 50 9.52 12.26 -19.66
N ASP A 51 9.98 13.50 -19.56
CA ASP A 51 10.15 14.38 -20.73
C ASP A 51 11.43 13.98 -21.49
N GLY A 52 11.24 13.42 -22.69
CA GLY A 52 12.32 13.06 -23.60
C GLY A 52 12.95 11.67 -23.36
N PRO A 53 13.81 11.21 -24.28
CA PRO A 53 14.54 9.95 -24.11
C PRO A 53 15.52 10.07 -22.92
N PRO A 54 15.72 9.00 -22.12
CA PRO A 54 16.65 9.04 -21.00
C PRO A 54 18.03 9.46 -21.52
N GLY A 55 18.58 10.51 -20.93
CA GLY A 55 19.84 11.12 -21.35
C GLY A 55 20.94 10.06 -21.49
N ARG A 56 21.45 9.89 -22.72
CA ARG A 56 22.77 9.31 -22.90
C ARG A 56 23.76 10.39 -22.46
N ASP A 57 24.16 10.35 -21.20
CA ASP A 57 25.40 11.01 -20.78
C ASP A 57 26.55 10.28 -21.49
N ILE A 58 26.93 10.81 -22.65
CA ILE A 58 28.21 10.55 -23.27
C ILE A 58 29.19 11.61 -22.76
N ALA A 59 30.05 11.22 -21.82
CA ALA A 59 31.32 11.87 -21.55
C ALA A 59 32.37 10.79 -21.26
#